data_AF-A0A3D3M7Q1-F1
#
_entry.id   AF-A0A3D3M7Q1-F1
#
_cell.length_a   1.000
_cell.length_b   1.000
_cell.length_c   1.000
_cell.angle_alpha   90.00
_cell.angle_beta   90.00
_cell.angle_gamma   90.00
#
_symmetry.space_group_name_H-M   'P 1'
#
loop_
_entity.id
_entity.type
_entity.pdbx_description
1 polymer ?
#
loop_
_entity_poly.entity_id
_entity_poly.type
_entity_poly.pdbx_seq_one_letter_code
_entity_poly.pdbx_strand_id
1 'polypeptide(L)'
;FARRVSEVLGREPLLVEGDEVIRRVGWCTGGGQGYIDQAIEAGVDLFISGEASEQTYHSARENGVSFIAAGHHATERYGVQALGDYLARRFALEHLFIDCSNPV
;
A
#
# COMPACT_ATOMS: atom_id res chain seq x y z
N PHE A 1 -6.65 3.97 -11.08
CA PHE A 1 -5.66 3.06 -10.46
C PHE A 1 -6.24 2.31 -9.26
N ALA A 2 -7.00 2.97 -8.36
CA ALA A 2 -7.62 2.36 -7.18
C ALA A 2 -8.34 1.02 -7.41
N ARG A 3 -9.14 0.90 -8.48
CA ARG A 3 -9.79 -0.39 -8.85
C ARG A 3 -8.81 -1.56 -8.96
N ARG A 4 -7.63 -1.35 -9.58
CA ARG A 4 -6.60 -2.38 -9.69
C ARG A 4 -6.03 -2.76 -8.33
N VAL A 5 -5.87 -1.79 -7.42
CA VAL A 5 -5.44 -2.05 -6.04
C VAL A 5 -6.49 -2.91 -5.32
N SER A 6 -7.78 -2.56 -5.46
CA SER A 6 -8.89 -3.33 -4.89
C SER A 6 -8.91 -4.78 -5.39
N GLU A 7 -8.80 -4.98 -6.71
CA GLU A 7 -8.78 -6.31 -7.34
C GLU A 7 -7.57 -7.16 -6.91
N VAL A 8 -6.37 -6.57 -6.84
CA VAL A 8 -5.14 -7.31 -6.49
C VAL A 8 -5.07 -7.62 -4.99
N LEU A 9 -5.52 -6.72 -4.13
CA LEU A 9 -5.47 -6.90 -2.69
C LEU A 9 -6.69 -7.64 -2.13
N GLY A 10 -7.79 -7.67 -2.88
CA GLY A 10 -9.04 -8.31 -2.46
C GLY A 10 -9.79 -7.53 -1.38
N ARG A 11 -9.58 -6.21 -1.30
CA ARG A 11 -10.31 -5.31 -0.39
C ARG A 11 -10.48 -3.93 -1.01
N GLU A 12 -11.59 -3.27 -0.69
CA GLU A 12 -11.78 -1.89 -1.11
C GLU A 12 -10.86 -0.96 -0.31
N PRO A 13 -9.99 -0.17 -0.97
CA PRO A 13 -9.13 0.76 -0.27
C PRO A 13 -9.86 2.06 0.06
N LEU A 14 -9.36 2.80 1.05
CA LEU A 14 -9.71 4.22 1.20
C LEU A 14 -9.00 5.01 0.10
N LEU A 15 -9.73 5.88 -0.60
CA LEU A 15 -9.22 6.72 -1.67
C LEU A 15 -9.44 8.19 -1.35
N VAL A 16 -8.38 8.99 -1.50
CA VAL A 16 -8.45 10.45 -1.64
C VAL A 16 -8.03 10.77 -3.07
N GLU A 17 -8.94 11.39 -3.81
CA GLU A 17 -8.69 11.77 -5.21
C GLU A 17 -7.92 13.10 -5.26
N GLY A 18 -6.80 13.10 -5.97
CA GLY A 18 -6.08 14.31 -6.37
C GLY A 18 -6.51 14.78 -7.76
N ASP A 19 -5.95 15.91 -8.20
CA ASP A 19 -6.40 16.59 -9.42
C ASP A 19 -5.66 16.12 -10.68
N GLU A 20 -4.48 15.53 -10.51
CA GLU A 20 -3.55 15.23 -11.61
C GLU A 20 -3.64 13.77 -12.11
N VAL A 21 -3.27 13.58 -13.38
CA VAL A 21 -3.13 12.24 -13.95
C VAL A 21 -1.93 11.52 -13.34
N ILE A 22 -2.17 10.36 -12.73
CA ILE A 22 -1.14 9.55 -12.06
C ILE A 22 -0.07 9.06 -13.05
N ARG A 23 1.17 9.52 -12.89
CA ARG A 23 2.38 9.08 -13.61
C ARG A 23 3.47 8.57 -12.67
N ARG A 24 3.56 9.13 -11.46
CA ARG A 24 4.54 8.79 -10.42
C ARG A 24 3.82 8.30 -9.18
N VAL A 25 4.20 7.13 -8.70
CA VAL A 25 3.61 6.50 -7.53
C VAL A 25 4.70 6.33 -6.48
N GLY A 26 4.47 6.87 -5.28
CA GLY A 26 5.23 6.53 -4.07
C GLY A 26 4.43 5.53 -3.23
N TRP A 27 5.11 4.65 -2.49
CA TRP A 27 4.41 3.71 -1.62
C TRP A 27 5.25 3.30 -0.41
N CYS A 28 4.55 2.92 0.66
CA CYS A 28 5.10 2.26 1.83
C CYS A 28 4.04 1.30 2.39
N THR A 29 4.28 0.00 2.43
CA THR A 29 3.31 -0.97 2.97
C THR A 29 3.10 -0.78 4.47
N GLY A 30 2.01 -1.33 5.04
CA GLY A 30 1.76 -1.24 6.47
C GLY A 30 1.39 0.19 6.94
N GLY A 31 1.86 0.58 8.11
CA GLY A 31 1.62 1.90 8.73
C GLY A 31 2.45 3.05 8.15
N GLY A 32 2.58 3.12 6.82
CA GLY A 32 3.44 4.05 6.10
C GLY A 32 2.89 5.46 5.88
N GLN A 33 1.69 5.77 6.39
CA GLN A 33 0.99 7.04 6.15
C GLN A 33 1.76 8.29 6.58
N GLY A 34 2.65 8.16 7.57
CA GLY A 34 3.51 9.26 8.02
C GLY A 34 4.54 9.72 6.98
N TYR A 35 4.76 8.95 5.92
CA TYR A 35 5.65 9.33 4.81
C TYR A 35 4.96 10.18 3.74
N ILE A 36 3.67 10.53 3.90
CA ILE A 36 2.93 11.26 2.87
C ILE A 36 3.60 12.59 2.48
N ASP A 37 4.04 13.39 3.45
CA ASP A 37 4.66 14.69 3.17
C ASP A 37 6.00 14.52 2.44
N GLN A 38 6.79 13.49 2.79
CA GLN A 38 8.03 13.16 2.07
C GLN A 38 7.75 12.68 0.64
N ALA A 39 6.66 11.96 0.44
CA ALA A 39 6.25 11.51 -0.90
C ALA A 39 5.79 12.69 -1.75
N ILE A 40 5.04 13.63 -1.17
CA ILE A 40 4.64 14.90 -1.81
C ILE A 40 5.90 15.71 -2.21
N GLU A 41 6.87 15.87 -1.30
CA GLU A 41 8.14 16.54 -1.57
C GLU A 41 8.94 15.85 -2.69
N ALA A 42 8.85 14.52 -2.80
CA ALA A 42 9.44 13.75 -3.90
C ALA A 42 8.70 13.90 -5.24
N GLY A 43 7.58 14.61 -5.27
CA GLY A 43 6.80 14.91 -6.47
C GLY A 43 6.05 13.70 -7.04
N VAL A 44 5.43 12.91 -6.15
CA VAL A 44 4.53 11.81 -6.56
C VAL A 44 3.13 12.36 -6.85
N ASP A 45 2.44 11.72 -7.79
CA ASP A 45 1.04 12.04 -8.11
C ASP A 45 0.06 11.19 -7.27
N LEU A 46 0.55 10.04 -6.79
CA LEU A 46 -0.15 9.11 -5.93
C LEU A 46 0.78 8.57 -4.84
N PHE A 47 0.35 8.63 -3.59
CA PHE A 47 0.97 7.90 -2.48
C PHE A 47 0.10 6.73 -2.01
N ILE A 48 0.70 5.56 -1.78
CA ILE A 48 0.00 4.35 -1.33
C ILE A 48 0.56 3.88 0.01
N SER A 49 -0.31 3.70 0.99
CA SER A 49 0.00 3.11 2.29
C SER A 49 -0.94 1.95 2.62
N GLY A 50 -0.65 1.20 3.70
CA GLY A 50 -1.61 0.28 4.30
C GLY A 50 -2.68 1.02 5.11
N GLU A 51 -2.25 1.84 6.07
CA GLU A 51 -3.16 2.61 6.93
C GLU A 51 -3.27 4.08 6.50
N ALA A 52 -4.20 4.81 7.15
CA ALA A 52 -4.42 6.24 7.00
C ALA A 52 -4.62 6.88 8.38
N SER A 53 -4.30 8.16 8.51
CA SER A 53 -4.75 9.00 9.63
C SER A 53 -5.50 10.23 9.10
N GLU A 54 -6.11 11.00 10.00
CA GLU A 54 -6.78 12.24 9.65
C GLU A 54 -5.82 13.23 8.96
N GLN A 55 -4.58 13.33 9.45
CA GLN A 55 -3.56 14.18 8.86
C GLN A 55 -3.25 13.76 7.42
N THR A 56 -3.25 12.45 7.14
CA THR A 56 -2.99 11.93 5.78
C THR A 56 -4.04 12.41 4.78
N TYR A 57 -5.31 12.47 5.20
CA TYR A 57 -6.39 12.99 4.36
C TYR A 57 -6.16 14.47 4.00
N HIS A 58 -5.79 15.28 5.00
CA HIS A 58 -5.52 16.70 4.82
C HIS A 58 -4.27 16.94 3.96
N SER A 59 -3.15 16.28 4.25
CA SER A 59 -1.92 16.38 3.45
C SER A 59 -2.17 16.04 1.98
N ALA A 60 -2.88 14.94 1.69
CA ALA A 60 -3.23 14.55 0.33
C ALA A 60 -4.07 15.64 -0.38
N ARG A 61 -5.17 16.06 0.26
CA ARG A 61 -6.14 16.99 -0.31
C ARG A 61 -5.57 18.39 -0.52
N GLU A 62 -4.81 18.90 0.45
CA GLU A 62 -4.27 20.26 0.42
C GLU A 62 -3.10 20.40 -0.57
N ASN A 63 -2.42 19.29 -0.90
CA ASN A 63 -1.33 19.27 -1.88
C ASN A 63 -1.76 18.72 -3.26
N GLY A 64 -3.04 18.39 -3.46
CA GLY A 64 -3.56 17.87 -4.73
C GLY A 64 -3.03 16.48 -5.12
N VAL A 65 -2.49 15.72 -4.15
CA VAL A 65 -1.91 14.39 -4.38
C VAL A 65 -2.94 13.31 -4.08
N SER A 66 -3.05 12.32 -4.97
CA SER A 66 -3.93 11.18 -4.71
C SER A 66 -3.36 10.32 -3.57
N PHE A 67 -4.21 9.78 -2.71
CA PHE A 67 -3.79 8.87 -1.64
C PHE A 67 -4.66 7.61 -1.59
N ILE A 68 -4.01 6.46 -1.37
CA ILE A 68 -4.68 5.17 -1.21
C ILE A 68 -4.21 4.51 0.08
N ALA A 69 -5.14 4.19 0.98
CA ALA A 69 -4.88 3.30 2.11
C ALA A 69 -5.49 1.92 1.83
N ALA A 70 -4.62 0.95 1.62
CA ALA A 70 -4.96 -0.34 1.02
C ALA A 70 -4.94 -1.52 2.00
N GLY A 71 -4.76 -1.24 3.29
CA GLY A 71 -4.72 -2.22 4.37
C GLY A 71 -3.33 -2.58 4.86
N HIS A 72 -3.15 -2.58 6.18
CA HIS A 72 -1.86 -2.96 6.77
C HIS A 72 -1.54 -4.41 6.41
N HIS A 73 -2.42 -5.34 6.82
CA HIS A 73 -2.25 -6.76 6.55
C HIS A 73 -2.21 -7.08 5.05
N ALA A 74 -3.12 -6.48 4.29
CA ALA A 74 -3.26 -6.76 2.86
C ALA A 74 -2.03 -6.34 2.05
N THR A 75 -1.33 -5.27 2.46
CA THR A 75 -0.12 -4.80 1.77
C THR A 75 1.14 -5.56 2.19
N GLU A 76 1.17 -6.20 3.37
CA GLU A 76 2.39 -6.84 3.90
C GLU A 76 2.47 -8.36 3.67
N ARG A 77 1.37 -9.03 3.29
CA ARG A 77 1.36 -10.49 3.06
C ARG A 77 2.38 -10.98 2.02
N TYR A 78 2.74 -10.14 1.06
CA TYR A 78 3.60 -10.53 -0.06
C TYR A 78 5.07 -10.74 0.35
N GLY A 79 5.54 -10.04 1.39
CA GLY A 79 6.94 -10.15 1.84
C GLY A 79 7.24 -11.54 2.39
N VAL A 80 6.40 -12.04 3.31
CA VAL A 80 6.58 -13.36 3.91
C VAL A 80 6.33 -14.49 2.90
N GLN A 81 5.38 -14.33 1.96
CA GLN A 81 5.17 -15.27 0.86
C GLN A 81 6.44 -15.39 -0.01
N ALA A 82 6.99 -14.27 -0.45
CA ALA A 82 8.19 -14.24 -1.29
C ALA A 82 9.41 -14.84 -0.57
N LEU A 83 9.57 -14.57 0.73
CA LEU A 83 10.62 -15.16 1.54
C LEU A 83 10.46 -16.67 1.65
N GLY A 84 9.27 -17.15 2.02
CA GLY A 84 9.02 -18.58 2.15
C GLY A 84 9.25 -19.35 0.85
N ASP A 85 8.79 -18.79 -0.27
CA ASP A 85 9.02 -19.35 -1.61
C ASP A 85 10.51 -19.37 -1.99
N TYR A 86 11.26 -18.34 -1.60
CA TYR A 86 12.71 -18.29 -1.81
C TYR A 86 13.42 -19.39 -1.01
N LEU A 87 13.07 -19.56 0.26
CA LEU A 87 13.67 -20.58 1.13
C LEU A 87 13.32 -22.00 0.67
N ALA A 88 12.06 -22.23 0.29
CA ALA A 88 11.59 -23.50 -0.25
C ALA A 88 12.43 -23.94 -1.46
N ARG A 89 12.63 -23.04 -2.44
CA ARG A 89 13.47 -23.29 -3.62
C ARG A 89 14.94 -23.51 -3.26
N ARG A 90 15.48 -22.74 -2.31
CA ARG A 90 16.92 -22.73 -1.99
C ARG A 90 17.37 -23.95 -1.19
N PHE A 91 16.49 -24.45 -0.33
CA PHE A 91 16.78 -25.48 0.66
C PHE A 91 15.97 -26.78 0.48
N ALA A 92 15.18 -26.88 -0.60
CA ALA A 92 14.30 -28.01 -0.87
C ALA A 92 13.36 -28.34 0.31
N LEU A 93 12.74 -27.29 0.86
CA LEU A 93 11.77 -27.40 1.95
C LEU A 93 10.35 -27.25 1.41
N GLU A 94 9.40 -27.88 2.08
CA GLU A 94 7.98 -27.56 1.90
C GLU A 94 7.66 -26.24 2.62
N HIS A 95 6.96 -25.34 1.92
CA HIS A 95 6.51 -24.06 2.46
C HIS A 95 5.00 -23.95 2.27
N LEU A 96 4.31 -23.56 3.34
CA LEU A 96 2.89 -23.25 3.33
C LEU A 96 2.68 -21.88 3.96
N PHE A 97 2.19 -20.93 3.16
CA PHE A 97 1.73 -19.64 3.65
C PHE A 97 0.30 -19.79 4.20
N ILE A 98 0.09 -19.35 5.44
CA ILE A 98 -1.24 -19.31 6.08
C ILE A 98 -1.66 -17.85 6.22
N ASP A 99 -2.67 -17.45 5.47
CA ASP A 99 -3.25 -16.11 5.59
C ASP A 99 -4.28 -16.09 6.73
N CYS A 100 -3.98 -15.34 7.79
CA CYS A 100 -4.91 -15.06 8.87
C CYS A 100 -5.44 -13.63 8.68
N SER A 101 -6.64 -13.50 8.13
CA SER A 101 -7.22 -12.21 7.77
C SER A 101 -7.31 -11.26 8.97
N ASN A 102 -6.75 -10.07 8.81
CA ASN A 102 -6.91 -8.94 9.73
C ASN A 102 -7.58 -7.78 8.97
N PRO A 103 -8.72 -7.25 9.48
CA PRO A 103 -9.47 -6.21 8.77
C PRO A 103 -8.81 -4.83 8.76
N VAL A 104 -7.74 -4.60 9.55
CA VAL A 104 -7.01 -3.32 9.62
C VAL A 104 -6.21 -3.09 8.34
#